data_AF-A0A8H7NBC2-F1
#
_entry.id   AF-A0A8H7NBC2-F1
#
_cell.length_a   1.000
_cell.length_b   1.000
_cell.length_c   1.000
_cell.angle_alpha   90.00
_cell.angle_beta   90.00
_cell.angle_gamma   90.00
#
_symmetry.space_group_name_H-M   'P 1'
#
loop_
_entity.id
_entity.type
_entity.pdbx_description
1 polymer ?
#
loop_
_entity_poly.entity_id
_entity_poly.type
_entity_poly.pdbx_seq_one_letter_code
_entity_poly.pdbx_strand_id
1 'polypeptide(L)'
;MSANVQSTMKALKSTFGDRVITSAAASYKALTNQPWSQNCWSSAGVYINVESAQEVADPLAIIKQTGTAVRSTGHNFNPGFSSCDETGISREISADRSTAHIGAENRWGVVYEWLEEDGLSVIGGRDSSVGMGFLIGGGMGAVPNFHGLGADGIKNLEVVLPDGRIVNANHQEHSDLLQALKGGGTNFVIVTKIDLFTHPLIQLQYNILFALPLFIEAGCGLKRCYNERL
;
A
#
# COMPACT_ATOMS: atom_id res chain seq x y z
N MET A 1 -7.72 -28.51 9.16
CA MET A 1 -6.42 -28.03 8.63
C MET A 1 -5.73 -29.22 7.96
N SER A 2 -5.26 -29.09 6.71
CA SER A 2 -4.65 -30.22 5.99
C SER A 2 -3.27 -30.58 6.53
N ALA A 3 -2.81 -31.82 6.30
CA ALA A 3 -1.48 -32.28 6.73
C ALA A 3 -0.34 -31.41 6.18
N ASN A 4 -0.49 -30.91 4.95
CA ASN A 4 0.48 -30.01 4.31
C ASN A 4 0.61 -28.67 5.05
N VAL A 5 -0.51 -28.11 5.54
CA VAL A 5 -0.49 -26.86 6.31
C VAL A 5 0.22 -27.06 7.65
N GLN A 6 -0.05 -28.16 8.36
CA GLN A 6 0.63 -28.45 9.64
C GLN A 6 2.14 -28.65 9.48
N SER A 7 2.57 -29.36 8.43
CA SER A 7 3.99 -29.55 8.11
C SER A 7 4.68 -28.22 7.79
N THR A 8 4.05 -27.38 6.96
CA THR A 8 4.54 -26.05 6.60
C THR A 8 4.69 -25.16 7.84
N MET A 9 3.68 -25.15 8.72
CA MET A 9 3.73 -24.38 9.98
C MET A 9 4.89 -24.82 10.88
N LYS A 10 5.17 -26.13 10.96
CA LYS A 10 6.29 -26.65 11.74
C LYS A 10 7.64 -26.21 11.14
N ALA A 11 7.78 -26.24 9.82
CA ALA A 11 8.99 -25.80 9.13
C ALA A 11 9.23 -24.29 9.31
N LEU A 12 8.18 -23.48 9.18
CA LEU A 12 8.23 -22.04 9.44
C LEU A 12 8.62 -21.76 10.89
N LYS A 13 8.04 -22.46 11.86
CA LYS A 13 8.40 -22.31 13.28
C LYS A 13 9.84 -22.72 13.58
N SER A 14 10.37 -23.71 12.87
CA SER A 14 11.79 -24.09 12.99
C SER A 14 12.75 -23.03 12.43
N THR A 15 12.29 -22.22 11.48
CA THR A 15 13.12 -21.23 10.78
C THR A 15 13.05 -19.86 11.46
N PHE A 16 11.84 -19.41 11.80
CA PHE A 16 11.57 -18.07 12.35
C PHE A 16 11.32 -18.06 13.87
N GLY A 17 11.28 -19.23 14.50
CA GLY A 17 11.13 -19.36 15.95
C GLY A 17 9.88 -18.68 16.50
N ASP A 18 10.07 -17.80 17.47
CA ASP A 18 9.00 -17.09 18.18
C ASP A 18 8.34 -15.98 17.35
N ARG A 19 8.91 -15.63 16.19
CA ARG A 19 8.29 -14.69 15.24
C ARG A 19 7.10 -15.30 14.50
N VAL A 20 6.90 -16.62 14.59
CA VAL A 20 5.73 -17.30 14.03
C VAL A 20 4.56 -17.21 15.00
N ILE A 21 3.59 -16.38 14.62
CA ILE A 21 2.39 -16.13 15.42
C ILE A 21 1.30 -17.10 14.96
N THR A 22 0.83 -17.93 15.88
CA THR A 22 -0.24 -18.92 15.65
C THR A 22 -1.52 -18.48 16.36
N SER A 23 -2.64 -19.16 16.10
CA SER A 23 -3.92 -18.89 16.76
C SER A 23 -3.90 -19.01 18.30
N ALA A 24 -2.86 -19.62 18.87
CA ALA A 24 -2.67 -19.69 20.32
C ALA A 24 -2.12 -18.39 20.94
N ALA A 25 -1.53 -17.50 20.14
CA ALA A 25 -0.97 -16.24 20.63
C ALA A 25 -2.07 -15.19 20.84
N ALA A 26 -1.95 -14.39 21.91
CA ALA A 26 -2.89 -13.32 22.20
C ALA A 26 -2.94 -12.25 21.09
N SER A 27 -1.81 -12.01 20.40
CA SER A 27 -1.69 -11.04 19.31
C SER A 27 -2.41 -11.47 18.03
N TYR A 28 -2.65 -12.77 17.83
CA TYR A 28 -3.19 -13.31 16.57
C TYR A 28 -4.49 -12.64 16.13
N LYS A 29 -5.41 -12.41 17.06
CA LYS A 29 -6.70 -11.78 16.75
C LYS A 29 -6.54 -10.33 16.28
N ALA A 30 -5.56 -9.60 16.82
CA ALA A 30 -5.26 -8.25 16.36
C ALA A 30 -4.79 -8.25 14.90
N LEU A 31 -3.92 -9.19 14.53
CA LEU A 31 -3.42 -9.36 13.16
C LEU A 31 -4.52 -9.73 12.14
N THR A 32 -5.47 -10.56 12.57
CA THR A 32 -6.66 -10.91 11.77
C THR A 32 -7.54 -9.69 11.50
N ASN A 33 -7.74 -8.84 12.51
CA ASN A 33 -8.64 -7.69 12.46
C ASN A 33 -7.96 -6.39 11.95
N GLN A 34 -6.70 -6.48 11.57
CA GLN A 34 -5.88 -5.35 11.14
C GLN A 34 -6.25 -4.76 9.76
N PRO A 35 -6.73 -5.52 8.75
CA PRO A 35 -7.15 -4.95 7.48
C PRO A 35 -8.20 -3.86 7.67
N TRP A 36 -8.10 -2.81 6.87
CA TRP A 36 -9.00 -1.65 6.93
C TRP A 36 -10.46 -2.06 6.70
N SER A 37 -10.68 -2.96 5.74
CA SER A 37 -12.02 -3.50 5.47
C SER A 37 -12.27 -4.76 6.30
N GLN A 38 -13.38 -4.77 7.06
CA GLN A 38 -13.82 -5.95 7.80
C GLN A 38 -14.11 -7.16 6.89
N ASN A 39 -14.41 -6.93 5.61
CA ASN A 39 -14.59 -7.99 4.62
C ASN A 39 -13.30 -8.80 4.36
N CYS A 40 -12.15 -8.27 4.74
CA CYS A 40 -10.84 -8.89 4.56
C CYS A 40 -10.32 -9.57 5.82
N TRP A 41 -11.09 -9.60 6.91
CA TRP A 41 -10.73 -10.30 8.14
C TRP A 41 -10.83 -11.81 7.88
N SER A 42 -9.67 -12.44 7.72
CA SER A 42 -9.56 -13.87 7.42
C SER A 42 -8.46 -14.50 8.28
N SER A 43 -8.73 -15.71 8.77
CA SER A 43 -7.79 -16.47 9.60
C SER A 43 -6.68 -17.07 8.75
N ALA A 44 -5.42 -16.75 9.05
CA ALA A 44 -4.25 -17.44 8.50
C ALA A 44 -3.83 -18.63 9.39
N GLY A 45 -3.14 -19.63 8.82
CA GLY A 45 -2.55 -20.70 9.64
C GLY A 45 -1.49 -20.16 10.60
N VAL A 46 -0.64 -19.25 10.09
CA VAL A 46 0.39 -18.51 10.82
C VAL A 46 0.53 -17.11 10.25
N TYR A 47 1.00 -16.18 11.09
CA TYR A 47 1.54 -14.90 10.68
C TYR A 47 3.05 -14.88 10.96
N ILE A 48 3.80 -14.21 10.09
CA ILE A 48 5.24 -13.98 10.27
C ILE A 48 5.48 -12.52 9.91
N ASN A 49 5.99 -11.74 10.85
CA ASN A 49 6.44 -10.39 10.58
C ASN A 49 7.87 -10.46 10.06
N VAL A 50 8.15 -9.77 8.97
CA VAL A 50 9.43 -9.79 8.25
C VAL A 50 9.98 -8.36 8.19
N GLU A 51 11.28 -8.22 8.29
CA GLU A 51 11.95 -6.91 8.45
C GLU A 51 12.84 -6.56 7.25
N SER A 52 13.06 -7.50 6.32
CA SER A 52 13.88 -7.29 5.13
C SER A 52 13.40 -8.08 3.92
N ALA A 53 13.86 -7.70 2.73
CA ALA A 53 13.58 -8.44 1.49
C ALA A 53 14.08 -9.89 1.54
N GLN A 54 15.17 -10.16 2.26
CA GLN A 54 15.66 -11.53 2.44
C GLN A 54 14.71 -12.36 3.32
N GLU A 55 14.21 -11.78 4.41
CA GLU A 55 13.22 -12.44 5.27
C GLU A 55 11.85 -12.62 4.59
N VAL A 56 11.56 -11.85 3.54
CA VAL A 56 10.40 -12.08 2.65
C VAL A 56 10.65 -13.28 1.74
N ALA A 57 11.88 -13.49 1.27
CA ALA A 57 12.24 -14.59 0.38
C ALA A 57 12.29 -15.95 1.09
N ASP A 58 12.81 -16.00 2.33
CA ASP A 58 13.04 -17.24 3.07
C ASP A 58 11.76 -18.10 3.27
N PRO A 59 10.58 -17.54 3.61
CA PRO A 59 9.33 -18.30 3.69
C PRO A 59 8.89 -18.88 2.34
N LEU A 60 9.20 -18.22 1.21
CA LEU A 60 8.80 -18.69 -0.12
C LEU A 60 9.48 -20.01 -0.49
N ALA A 61 10.71 -20.25 0.01
CA ALA A 61 11.39 -21.53 -0.17
C ALA A 61 10.68 -22.69 0.55
N ILE A 62 9.96 -22.37 1.64
CA ILE A 62 9.23 -23.34 2.48
C ILE A 62 7.81 -23.54 1.94
N ILE A 63 7.15 -22.47 1.52
CA ILE A 63 5.74 -22.48 1.11
C ILE A 63 5.62 -22.89 -0.36
N LYS A 64 5.55 -24.20 -0.60
CA LYS A 64 5.46 -24.75 -1.98
C LYS A 64 4.04 -25.14 -2.43
N GLN A 65 3.17 -25.52 -1.50
CA GLN A 65 1.85 -26.11 -1.81
C GLN A 65 0.71 -25.58 -0.93
N THR A 66 0.98 -24.56 -0.13
CA THR A 66 -0.03 -23.91 0.71
C THR A 66 -0.27 -22.51 0.17
N GLY A 67 -1.51 -22.03 0.24
CA GLY A 67 -1.80 -20.64 -0.12
C GLY A 67 -1.04 -19.68 0.79
N THR A 68 -0.50 -18.61 0.20
CA THR A 68 0.17 -17.50 0.91
C THR A 68 -0.55 -16.21 0.59
N ALA A 69 -0.65 -15.33 1.58
CA ALA A 69 -1.05 -13.96 1.39
C ALA A 69 0.09 -13.07 1.90
N VAL A 70 0.33 -11.98 1.19
CA VAL A 70 1.28 -10.94 1.57
C VAL A 70 0.48 -9.68 1.75
N ARG A 71 0.66 -8.99 2.86
CA ARG A 71 0.06 -7.68 3.09
C ARG A 71 1.15 -6.73 3.57
N SER A 72 0.99 -5.49 3.13
CA SER A 72 1.72 -4.35 3.65
C SER A 72 0.77 -3.63 4.61
N THR A 73 -0.03 -2.66 4.16
CA THR A 73 -0.86 -1.86 5.08
C THR A 73 -2.34 -2.27 5.19
N GLY A 74 -2.80 -3.24 4.39
CA GLY A 74 -4.12 -3.85 4.56
C GLY A 74 -5.32 -3.06 4.01
N HIS A 75 -5.11 -2.13 3.07
CA HIS A 75 -6.17 -1.22 2.59
C HIS A 75 -6.97 -1.72 1.36
N ASN A 76 -6.65 -2.91 0.82
CA ASN A 76 -7.50 -3.50 -0.22
C ASN A 76 -8.78 -4.08 0.41
N PHE A 77 -9.94 -3.80 -0.18
CA PHE A 77 -11.24 -4.25 0.32
C PHE A 77 -11.70 -5.60 -0.26
N ASN A 78 -10.97 -6.14 -1.24
CA ASN A 78 -11.28 -7.43 -1.84
C ASN A 78 -10.81 -8.56 -0.91
N PRO A 79 -11.71 -9.47 -0.50
CA PRO A 79 -11.35 -10.61 0.33
C PRO A 79 -10.22 -11.43 -0.31
N GLY A 80 -9.20 -11.77 0.48
CA GLY A 80 -8.05 -12.57 0.04
C GLY A 80 -6.88 -11.80 -0.57
N PHE A 81 -6.98 -10.47 -0.75
CA PHE A 81 -5.93 -9.66 -1.38
C PHE A 81 -4.99 -8.96 -0.37
N SER A 82 -5.32 -8.91 0.92
CA SER A 82 -4.59 -8.08 1.90
C SER A 82 -4.68 -8.58 3.34
N SER A 83 -4.21 -9.80 3.59
CA SER A 83 -4.15 -10.40 4.93
C SER A 83 -2.69 -10.78 5.28
N CYS A 84 -2.13 -10.28 6.41
CA CYS A 84 -0.78 -10.44 7.06
C CYS A 84 0.13 -9.16 7.24
N ASP A 85 0.59 -8.80 8.46
CA ASP A 85 1.20 -7.49 8.93
C ASP A 85 2.51 -7.02 8.22
N GLU A 86 3.07 -5.79 8.35
CA GLU A 86 3.13 -4.75 9.42
C GLU A 86 3.52 -3.36 8.82
N THR A 87 3.73 -2.33 9.64
CA THR A 87 4.30 -1.01 9.25
C THR A 87 5.80 -0.96 9.53
N GLY A 88 6.57 -0.33 8.67
CA GLY A 88 8.02 -0.17 8.83
C GLY A 88 8.48 1.19 8.36
N ILE A 89 9.76 1.44 8.62
CA ILE A 89 10.33 2.77 8.83
C ILE A 89 11.39 3.07 7.77
N SER A 90 11.58 2.20 6.76
CA SER A 90 12.64 2.39 5.77
C SER A 90 12.30 3.57 4.85
N ARG A 91 12.96 4.71 5.05
CA ARG A 91 12.77 5.94 4.26
C ARG A 91 14.09 6.70 4.15
N GLU A 92 14.48 7.09 2.94
CA GLU A 92 15.69 7.86 2.64
C GLU A 92 15.47 8.77 1.42
N ILE A 93 16.01 9.99 1.41
CA ILE A 93 15.99 10.88 0.25
C ILE A 93 17.39 10.92 -0.36
N SER A 94 17.49 10.83 -1.68
CA SER A 94 18.77 10.95 -2.39
C SER A 94 19.43 12.30 -2.14
N ALA A 95 20.77 12.37 -2.23
CA ALA A 95 21.51 13.61 -1.93
C ALA A 95 21.12 14.79 -2.84
N ASP A 96 20.74 14.52 -4.09
CA ASP A 96 20.23 15.50 -5.05
C ASP A 96 18.72 15.81 -4.88
N ARG A 97 18.08 15.17 -3.88
CA ARG A 97 16.68 15.28 -3.52
C ARG A 97 15.70 14.88 -4.60
N SER A 98 16.15 14.22 -5.67
CA SER A 98 15.31 13.84 -6.83
C SER A 98 14.54 12.54 -6.63
N THR A 99 14.94 11.74 -5.64
CA THR A 99 14.42 10.38 -5.41
C THR A 99 14.13 10.17 -3.93
N ALA A 100 12.94 9.65 -3.63
CA ALA A 100 12.57 9.16 -2.31
C ALA A 100 12.57 7.63 -2.33
N HIS A 101 13.41 7.03 -1.51
CA HIS A 101 13.55 5.60 -1.29
C HIS A 101 12.65 5.17 -0.13
N ILE A 102 11.59 4.40 -0.39
CA ILE A 102 10.54 4.13 0.59
C ILE A 102 10.26 2.62 0.65
N GLY A 103 10.26 2.07 1.86
CA GLY A 103 9.82 0.70 2.10
C GLY A 103 8.33 0.51 1.80
N ALA A 104 7.97 -0.62 1.20
CA ALA A 104 6.60 -0.91 0.74
C ALA A 104 5.57 -0.98 1.89
N GLU A 105 6.03 -1.10 3.12
CA GLU A 105 5.25 -1.20 4.35
C GLU A 105 4.74 0.15 4.89
N ASN A 106 5.16 1.27 4.29
CA ASN A 106 4.76 2.62 4.72
C ASN A 106 3.32 2.98 4.33
N ARG A 107 2.76 3.94 5.07
CA ARG A 107 1.47 4.61 4.76
C ARG A 107 1.71 6.03 4.27
N TRP A 108 0.82 6.53 3.43
CA TRP A 108 0.98 7.84 2.79
C TRP A 108 1.09 9.01 3.76
N GLY A 109 0.36 8.99 4.88
CA GLY A 109 0.47 10.05 5.90
C GLY A 109 1.90 10.23 6.40
N VAL A 110 2.54 9.12 6.79
CA VAL A 110 3.92 9.11 7.28
C VAL A 110 4.91 9.54 6.20
N VAL A 111 4.69 9.13 4.96
CA VAL A 111 5.56 9.50 3.82
C VAL A 111 5.47 10.99 3.53
N TYR A 112 4.27 11.58 3.53
CA TYR A 112 4.09 13.00 3.25
C TYR A 112 4.63 13.87 4.37
N GLU A 113 4.35 13.54 5.64
CA GLU A 113 4.89 14.26 6.80
C GLU A 113 6.42 14.30 6.75
N TRP A 114 7.04 13.18 6.42
CA TRP A 114 8.50 13.07 6.28
C TRP A 114 9.05 13.90 5.11
N LEU A 115 8.43 13.84 3.92
CA LEU A 115 8.91 14.60 2.75
C LEU A 115 8.67 16.11 2.88
N GLU A 116 7.64 16.51 3.63
CA GLU A 116 7.29 17.91 3.86
C GLU A 116 8.36 18.65 4.67
N GLU A 117 9.07 17.96 5.58
CA GLU A 117 10.24 18.50 6.29
C GLU A 117 11.32 19.03 5.33
N ASP A 118 11.35 18.45 4.12
CA ASP A 118 12.27 18.78 3.05
C ASP A 118 11.62 19.64 1.94
N GLY A 119 10.38 20.09 2.10
CA GLY A 119 9.67 20.86 1.08
C GLY A 119 9.38 20.06 -0.19
N LEU A 120 9.34 18.73 -0.08
CA LEU A 120 9.14 17.80 -1.18
C LEU A 120 7.80 17.05 -1.05
N SER A 121 7.38 16.44 -2.14
CA SER A 121 6.26 15.52 -2.21
C SER A 121 6.50 14.46 -3.28
N VAL A 122 5.61 13.48 -3.35
CA VAL A 122 5.59 12.41 -4.35
C VAL A 122 4.14 12.16 -4.79
N ILE A 123 3.94 11.49 -5.93
CA ILE A 123 2.59 11.14 -6.39
C ILE A 123 2.09 9.91 -5.62
N GLY A 124 1.22 10.14 -4.64
CA GLY A 124 0.70 9.06 -3.79
C GLY A 124 -0.80 9.07 -3.58
N GLY A 125 -1.23 8.28 -2.59
CA GLY A 125 -2.63 8.16 -2.20
C GLY A 125 -3.16 9.43 -1.54
N ARG A 126 -4.48 9.62 -1.62
CA ARG A 126 -5.20 10.75 -1.00
C ARG A 126 -5.47 10.53 0.49
N ASP A 127 -5.76 9.29 0.86
CA ASP A 127 -6.04 8.91 2.24
C ASP A 127 -4.72 8.55 2.93
N SER A 128 -4.46 9.16 4.08
CA SER A 128 -3.21 9.02 4.82
C SER A 128 -2.98 7.59 5.32
N SER A 129 -4.04 6.80 5.49
CA SER A 129 -3.95 5.42 5.94
C SER A 129 -3.64 4.44 4.81
N VAL A 130 -3.80 4.81 3.54
CA VAL A 130 -3.47 3.92 2.41
C VAL A 130 -1.98 3.63 2.36
N GLY A 131 -1.60 2.40 1.99
CA GLY A 131 -0.19 2.01 1.83
C GLY A 131 0.35 2.12 0.42
N MET A 132 1.64 1.84 0.29
CA MET A 132 2.39 1.98 -0.97
C MET A 132 1.93 1.03 -2.08
N GLY A 133 1.31 -0.11 -1.74
CA GLY A 133 0.74 -1.04 -2.73
C GLY A 133 -0.31 -0.40 -3.66
N PHE A 134 -0.83 0.77 -3.30
CA PHE A 134 -1.62 1.65 -4.17
C PHE A 134 -0.95 1.92 -5.52
N LEU A 135 0.37 2.07 -5.55
CA LEU A 135 1.13 2.46 -6.74
C LEU A 135 1.13 1.37 -7.81
N ILE A 136 1.29 0.11 -7.41
CA ILE A 136 1.32 -1.02 -8.35
C ILE A 136 -0.07 -1.40 -8.88
N GLY A 137 -1.14 -0.84 -8.30
CA GLY A 137 -2.49 -0.85 -8.86
C GLY A 137 -2.77 0.32 -9.83
N GLY A 138 -1.78 1.16 -10.13
CA GLY A 138 -1.90 2.37 -10.95
C GLY A 138 -1.86 3.64 -10.09
N GLY A 139 -2.72 3.71 -9.07
CA GLY A 139 -2.67 4.74 -8.04
C GLY A 139 -3.17 6.12 -8.47
N MET A 140 -4.49 6.34 -8.46
CA MET A 140 -5.07 7.66 -8.77
C MET A 140 -4.97 8.64 -7.59
N GLY A 141 -3.95 9.49 -7.61
CA GLY A 141 -3.64 10.47 -6.57
C GLY A 141 -4.57 11.70 -6.54
N ALA A 142 -4.20 12.71 -5.75
CA ALA A 142 -5.01 13.92 -5.55
C ALA A 142 -5.09 14.83 -6.78
N VAL A 143 -3.98 14.94 -7.50
CA VAL A 143 -3.80 15.89 -8.60
C VAL A 143 -3.16 15.22 -9.83
N PRO A 144 -3.81 14.18 -10.40
CA PRO A 144 -3.21 13.40 -11.48
C PRO A 144 -2.92 14.24 -12.74
N ASN A 145 -3.55 15.40 -12.90
CA ASN A 145 -3.33 16.30 -14.03
C ASN A 145 -1.94 16.99 -14.01
N PHE A 146 -1.27 17.07 -12.86
CA PHE A 146 0.05 17.71 -12.77
C PHE A 146 1.20 16.74 -13.07
N HIS A 147 1.09 15.51 -12.58
CA HIS A 147 2.21 14.56 -12.57
C HIS A 147 1.85 13.14 -13.04
N GLY A 148 0.60 12.87 -13.44
CA GLY A 148 0.14 11.54 -13.84
C GLY A 148 -0.37 10.71 -12.67
N LEU A 149 -0.42 9.39 -12.86
CA LEU A 149 -0.81 8.45 -11.81
C LEU A 149 0.37 8.18 -10.86
N GLY A 150 0.10 7.61 -9.69
CA GLY A 150 1.14 7.22 -8.74
C GLY A 150 2.18 6.27 -9.35
N ALA A 151 1.72 5.35 -10.20
CA ALA A 151 2.60 4.48 -10.98
C ALA A 151 3.59 5.26 -11.89
N ASP A 152 3.24 6.47 -12.33
CA ASP A 152 4.10 7.31 -13.15
C ASP A 152 5.26 7.93 -12.37
N GLY A 153 5.11 8.03 -11.05
CA GLY A 153 6.18 8.45 -10.14
C GLY A 153 7.21 7.35 -9.83
N ILE A 154 6.99 6.09 -10.23
CA ILE A 154 7.89 4.98 -9.91
C ILE A 154 9.17 5.06 -10.75
N LYS A 155 10.31 5.12 -10.08
CA LYS A 155 11.66 5.07 -10.68
C LYS A 155 12.26 3.66 -10.63
N ASN A 156 12.09 2.97 -9.50
CA ASN A 156 12.60 1.62 -9.29
C ASN A 156 11.75 0.88 -8.26
N LEU A 157 11.63 -0.44 -8.41
CA LEU A 157 10.99 -1.35 -7.45
C LEU A 157 11.98 -2.45 -7.07
N GLU A 158 12.26 -2.60 -5.77
CA GLU A 158 12.92 -3.80 -5.25
C GLU A 158 11.85 -4.85 -4.99
N VAL A 159 11.97 -5.99 -5.67
CA VAL A 159 10.97 -7.04 -5.65
C VAL A 159 11.56 -8.41 -5.35
N VAL A 160 10.81 -9.23 -4.63
CA VAL A 160 11.09 -10.64 -4.40
C VAL A 160 10.27 -11.46 -5.39
N LEU A 161 10.96 -12.21 -6.23
CA LEU A 161 10.37 -13.13 -7.18
C LEU A 161 9.86 -14.40 -6.48
N PRO A 162 8.96 -15.19 -7.11
CA PRO A 162 8.46 -16.44 -6.54
C PRO A 162 9.54 -17.49 -6.24
N ASP A 163 10.70 -17.41 -6.90
CA ASP A 163 11.85 -18.28 -6.65
C ASP A 163 12.76 -17.78 -5.50
N GLY A 164 12.38 -16.68 -4.84
CA GLY A 164 13.10 -16.06 -3.73
C GLY A 164 14.22 -15.11 -4.15
N ARG A 165 14.48 -14.92 -5.45
CA ARG A 165 15.48 -13.92 -5.89
C ARG A 165 14.95 -12.50 -5.66
N ILE A 166 15.84 -11.63 -5.19
CA ILE A 166 15.60 -10.20 -5.04
C ILE A 166 16.16 -9.50 -6.28
N VAL A 167 15.34 -8.74 -6.98
CA VAL A 167 15.73 -8.02 -8.20
C VAL A 167 15.20 -6.60 -8.18
N ASN A 168 15.83 -5.72 -8.96
CA ASN A 168 15.34 -4.39 -9.22
C ASN A 168 14.57 -4.35 -10.54
N ALA A 169 13.37 -3.78 -10.52
CA ALA A 169 12.59 -3.47 -11.72
C ALA A 169 12.61 -1.96 -11.96
N ASN A 170 13.36 -1.54 -12.96
CA ASN A 170 13.52 -0.15 -13.40
C ASN A 170 13.63 -0.08 -14.93
N HIS A 171 13.97 1.09 -15.47
CA HIS A 171 14.10 1.27 -16.93
C HIS A 171 15.31 0.56 -17.55
N GLN A 172 16.33 0.23 -16.77
CA GLN A 172 17.58 -0.40 -17.22
C GLN A 172 17.61 -1.90 -16.93
N GLU A 173 16.90 -2.35 -15.90
CA GLU A 173 16.88 -3.73 -15.41
C GLU A 173 15.42 -4.19 -15.21
N HIS A 174 15.04 -5.33 -15.79
CA HIS A 174 13.68 -5.89 -15.68
C HIS A 174 12.55 -4.89 -16.03
N SER A 175 12.71 -4.15 -17.14
CA SER A 175 11.78 -3.10 -17.57
C SER A 175 10.39 -3.60 -17.95
N ASP A 176 10.30 -4.84 -18.43
CA ASP A 176 9.04 -5.55 -18.69
C ASP A 176 8.27 -5.82 -17.40
N LEU A 177 8.98 -6.21 -16.33
CA LEU A 177 8.41 -6.38 -15.00
C LEU A 177 7.94 -5.04 -14.42
N LEU A 178 8.73 -3.97 -14.56
CA LEU A 178 8.30 -2.63 -14.17
C LEU A 178 6.99 -2.25 -14.89
N GLN A 179 6.92 -2.45 -16.21
CA GLN A 179 5.72 -2.15 -17.00
C GLN A 179 4.51 -2.96 -16.51
N ALA A 180 4.68 -4.25 -16.22
CA ALA A 180 3.63 -5.10 -15.69
C ALA A 180 3.14 -4.63 -14.30
N LEU A 181 4.06 -4.16 -13.45
CA LEU A 181 3.73 -3.72 -12.10
C LEU A 181 3.11 -2.33 -12.03
N LYS A 182 3.15 -1.52 -13.09
CA LYS A 182 2.45 -0.23 -13.19
C LYS A 182 0.95 -0.39 -13.48
N GLY A 183 0.27 -1.24 -12.72
CA GLY A 183 -1.17 -1.53 -12.85
C GLY A 183 -1.54 -3.01 -12.66
N GLY A 184 -0.56 -3.91 -12.70
CA GLY A 184 -0.79 -5.36 -12.57
C GLY A 184 -1.04 -5.86 -11.15
N GLY A 185 -0.91 -5.00 -10.13
CA GLY A 185 -1.11 -5.35 -8.73
C GLY A 185 -0.09 -6.37 -8.21
N THR A 186 -0.49 -7.18 -7.23
CA THR A 186 0.39 -8.09 -6.46
C THR A 186 0.52 -9.49 -7.07
N ASN A 187 0.23 -9.65 -8.37
CA ASN A 187 0.09 -10.97 -8.97
C ASN A 187 1.41 -11.71 -9.24
N PHE A 188 2.49 -10.97 -9.44
CA PHE A 188 3.73 -11.52 -10.01
C PHE A 188 4.86 -11.66 -8.99
N VAL A 189 4.93 -10.72 -8.04
CA VAL A 189 6.07 -10.53 -7.15
C VAL A 189 5.63 -9.89 -5.85
N ILE A 190 6.52 -9.88 -4.86
CA ILE A 190 6.36 -9.11 -3.62
C ILE A 190 7.23 -7.87 -3.71
N VAL A 191 6.63 -6.68 -3.66
CA VAL A 191 7.38 -5.42 -3.62
C VAL A 191 7.81 -5.12 -2.19
N THR A 192 9.09 -4.79 -2.00
CA THR A 192 9.69 -4.55 -0.68
C THR A 192 10.20 -3.12 -0.53
N LYS A 193 10.70 -2.52 -1.61
CA LYS A 193 11.11 -1.11 -1.66
C LYS A 193 10.65 -0.45 -2.96
N ILE A 194 10.34 0.84 -2.88
CA ILE A 194 9.83 1.65 -3.97
C ILE A 194 10.60 2.97 -3.98
N ASP A 195 11.24 3.26 -5.11
CA ASP A 195 11.91 4.53 -5.33
C ASP A 195 11.01 5.42 -6.19
N LEU A 196 10.70 6.61 -5.69
CA LEU A 196 9.79 7.57 -6.33
C LEU A 196 10.52 8.84 -6.76
N PHE A 197 10.11 9.40 -7.89
CA PHE A 197 10.47 10.77 -8.24
C PHE A 197 9.82 11.74 -7.25
N THR A 198 10.62 12.66 -6.71
CA THR A 198 10.14 13.74 -5.86
C THR A 198 9.79 14.98 -6.67
N HIS A 199 8.91 15.80 -6.11
CA HIS A 199 8.48 17.08 -6.66
C HIS A 199 8.46 18.14 -5.55
N PRO A 200 8.69 19.42 -5.85
CA PRO A 200 8.45 20.50 -4.88
C PRO A 200 7.00 20.51 -4.41
N LEU A 201 6.76 20.91 -3.17
CA LEU A 201 5.39 21.09 -2.67
C LEU A 201 4.60 22.08 -3.53
N ILE A 202 3.37 21.71 -3.85
CA ILE A 202 2.44 22.55 -4.59
C ILE A 202 1.41 23.10 -3.62
N GLN A 203 1.24 24.42 -3.60
CA GLN A 203 0.14 25.05 -2.87
C GLN A 203 -1.14 24.89 -3.67
N LEU A 204 -2.07 24.09 -3.13
CA LEU A 204 -3.36 23.82 -3.75
C LEU A 204 -4.47 24.52 -2.96
N GLN A 205 -5.31 25.26 -3.67
CA GLN A 205 -6.58 25.72 -3.13
C GLN A 205 -7.68 24.73 -3.55
N TYR A 206 -8.43 24.22 -2.57
CA TYR A 206 -9.61 23.41 -2.81
C TYR A 206 -10.84 24.05 -2.17
N ASN A 207 -12.00 23.84 -2.78
CA ASN A 207 -13.28 24.28 -2.23
C ASN A 207 -14.14 23.03 -1.98
N ILE A 208 -14.65 22.88 -0.76
CA ILE A 208 -15.63 21.85 -0.43
C ILE A 208 -17.00 22.49 -0.49
N LEU A 209 -17.81 22.10 -1.47
CA LEU A 209 -19.20 22.54 -1.58
C LEU A 209 -20.10 21.60 -0.76
N PHE A 210 -20.62 22.10 0.34
CA PHE A 210 -21.68 21.41 1.08
C PHE A 210 -23.03 21.76 0.46
N ALA A 211 -23.52 20.88 -0.41
CA ALA A 211 -24.92 20.92 -0.80
C ALA A 211 -25.76 20.32 0.34
N LEU A 212 -26.23 21.16 1.26
CA LEU A 212 -27.23 20.74 2.23
C LEU A 212 -28.51 20.40 1.45
N PRO A 213 -29.13 19.23 1.68
CA PRO A 213 -30.46 18.99 1.16
C PRO A 213 -31.38 19.97 1.89
N LEU A 214 -31.69 21.08 1.23
CA LEU A 214 -32.93 21.79 1.49
C LEU A 214 -34.02 20.77 1.21
N PHE A 215 -34.62 20.23 2.27
CA PHE A 215 -35.97 19.70 2.20
C PHE A 215 -36.78 20.75 1.43
N ILE A 216 -37.22 20.38 0.25
CA ILE A 216 -38.24 21.12 -0.48
C ILE A 216 -39.52 20.94 0.35
N GLU A 217 -39.68 21.74 1.40
CA GLU A 217 -41.00 22.18 1.77
C GLU A 217 -41.43 23.17 0.68
N ALA A 218 -42.16 22.65 -0.30
CA ALA A 218 -43.02 23.46 -1.13
C ALA A 218 -44.07 24.12 -0.21
N GLY A 219 -43.70 25.25 0.38
CA GLY A 219 -44.49 25.96 1.38
C GLY A 219 -44.25 27.46 1.31
N CYS A 220 -44.80 28.08 0.26
CA CYS A 220 -45.07 29.52 0.14
C CYS A 220 -43.85 30.46 -0.05
N GLY A 221 -43.78 31.12 -1.21
CA GLY A 221 -43.20 32.47 -1.27
C GLY A 221 -42.09 32.79 -2.29
N LEU A 222 -41.92 32.06 -3.40
CA LEU A 222 -41.03 32.52 -4.49
C LEU A 222 -41.71 33.60 -5.34
N LYS A 223 -41.86 34.82 -4.79
CA LYS A 223 -42.35 35.99 -5.54
C LYS A 223 -41.75 37.30 -5.03
N ARG A 224 -40.43 37.43 -5.05
CA ARG A 224 -39.67 38.68 -5.18
C ARG A 224 -38.20 38.40 -4.90
N CYS A 225 -37.38 38.36 -5.95
CA CYS A 225 -35.95 38.73 -5.95
C CYS A 225 -35.36 38.38 -7.33
N TYR A 226 -35.96 38.91 -8.40
CA TYR A 226 -35.29 38.96 -9.70
C TYR A 226 -35.88 40.11 -10.51
N ASN A 227 -35.54 41.33 -10.12
CA ASN A 227 -35.40 42.50 -10.99
C ASN A 227 -35.13 43.72 -10.12
N GLU A 228 -33.84 44.04 -9.99
CA GLU A 228 -33.35 45.42 -9.94
C GLU A 228 -31.81 45.37 -9.99
N ARG A 229 -31.29 45.26 -11.23
CA ARG A 229 -30.00 45.79 -11.71
C ARG A 229 -29.81 45.31 -13.14
N LEU A 230 -30.33 46.11 -14.07
CA LEU A 230 -29.73 46.61 -15.31
C LEU A 230 -30.82 47.34 -16.09
#